data_AF-A0A8X6J394-F1
#
_entry.id   AF-A0A8X6J394-F1
#
_cell.length_a   1.000
_cell.length_b   1.000
_cell.length_c   1.000
_cell.angle_alpha   90.00
_cell.angle_beta   90.00
_cell.angle_gamma   90.00
#
_symmetry.space_group_name_H-M   'P 1'
#
loop_
_entity.id
_entity.type
_entity.pdbx_description
1 polymer ?
#
loop_
_entity_poly.entity_id
_entity_poly.type
_entity_poly.pdbx_seq_one_letter_code
_entity_poly.pdbx_strand_id
1 'polypeptide(L)'
;MEDISAVKIPAFVSSDPALWFGMLESTFVMAIPKLITDERTKYNYCVAYLSPDAAIAVRDVIISPGSTNPYSKLKEEVIARCGESKSQEIRRLLAGEQLGDRKPSELFRVMQ
;
A
#
# COMPACT_ATOMS: atom_id res chain seq x y z
N MET A 1 -23.81 -14.06 -25.26
CA MET A 1 -23.09 -14.37 -24.00
C MET A 1 -21.96 -13.36 -23.99
N GLU A 2 -22.19 -12.18 -23.40
CA GLU A 2 -21.15 -11.16 -23.32
C GLU A 2 -20.08 -11.68 -22.38
N ASP A 3 -18.86 -11.87 -22.90
CA ASP A 3 -17.68 -12.06 -22.09
C ASP A 3 -17.57 -10.87 -21.14
N ILE A 4 -18.04 -11.05 -19.91
CA ILE A 4 -17.85 -10.10 -18.82
C ILE A 4 -16.35 -10.12 -18.57
N SER A 5 -15.62 -9.23 -19.23
CA SER A 5 -14.18 -9.10 -19.06
C SER A 5 -13.91 -8.88 -17.58
N ALA A 6 -13.38 -9.90 -16.91
CA ALA A 6 -13.05 -9.81 -15.50
C ALA A 6 -12.11 -8.62 -15.32
N VAL A 7 -12.50 -7.69 -14.44
CA VAL A 7 -11.70 -6.50 -14.13
C VAL A 7 -10.31 -6.98 -13.70
N LYS A 8 -9.29 -6.72 -14.54
CA LYS A 8 -7.92 -7.16 -14.26
C LYS A 8 -7.26 -6.19 -13.30
N ILE A 9 -7.41 -6.47 -12.02
CA ILE A 9 -6.80 -5.69 -10.95
C ILE A 9 -5.30 -6.01 -10.88
N PRO A 10 -4.41 -4.99 -10.86
CA PRO A 10 -2.97 -5.20 -10.71
C PRO A 10 -2.61 -5.77 -9.33
N ALA A 11 -1.53 -6.55 -9.27
CA ALA A 11 -0.99 -7.03 -8.00
C ALA A 11 -0.54 -5.86 -7.12
N PHE A 12 -0.78 -5.97 -5.81
CA PHE A 12 -0.41 -4.92 -4.85
C PHE A 12 1.09 -4.67 -4.82
N VAL A 13 1.47 -3.40 -4.97
CA VAL A 13 2.88 -2.97 -4.93
C VAL A 13 3.17 -2.40 -3.54
N SER A 14 3.55 -3.27 -2.60
CA SER A 14 3.88 -2.85 -1.23
C SER A 14 5.02 -1.82 -1.16
N SER A 15 5.88 -1.77 -2.19
CA SER A 15 6.97 -0.80 -2.31
C SER A 15 6.51 0.62 -2.61
N ASP A 16 5.41 0.75 -3.35
CA ASP A 16 4.83 2.04 -3.71
C ASP A 16 3.31 1.89 -3.77
N PRO A 17 2.64 1.97 -2.60
CA PRO A 17 1.19 1.87 -2.53
C PRO A 17 0.50 2.96 -3.36
N ALA A 18 1.09 4.16 -3.45
CA ALA A 18 0.53 5.27 -4.21
C ALA A 18 0.49 4.95 -5.71
N LEU A 19 1.56 4.38 -6.26
CA LEU A 19 1.59 3.88 -7.63
C LEU A 19 0.52 2.81 -7.87
N TRP A 20 0.36 1.86 -6.95
CA TRP A 20 -0.66 0.82 -7.08
C TRP A 20 -2.07 1.39 -7.13
N PHE A 21 -2.40 2.37 -6.27
CA PHE A 21 -3.70 3.03 -6.33
C PHE A 21 -3.93 3.78 -7.65
N GLY A 22 -2.90 4.40 -8.23
CA GLY A 22 -3.01 5.04 -9.54
C GLY A 22 -3.32 4.05 -10.67
N MET A 23 -2.70 2.86 -10.64
CA MET A 23 -3.02 1.79 -11.59
C MET A 23 -4.44 1.25 -11.36
N LEU A 24 -4.82 1.02 -10.10
CA LEU A 24 -6.14 0.53 -9.72
C LEU A 24 -7.27 1.47 -10.17
N GLU A 25 -7.10 2.78 -9.99
CA GLU A 25 -8.06 3.80 -10.43
C GLU A 25 -8.23 3.81 -11.96
N SER A 26 -7.12 3.62 -12.69
CA SER A 26 -7.18 3.47 -14.15
C SER A 26 -7.99 2.24 -14.55
N THR A 27 -7.84 1.12 -13.82
CA THR A 27 -8.64 -0.09 -14.04
C THR A 27 -10.13 0.14 -13.77
N PHE A 28 -10.48 0.89 -12.73
CA PHE A 28 -11.89 1.21 -12.44
C PHE A 28 -12.55 1.99 -13.57
N VAL A 29 -11.83 2.94 -14.18
CA VAL A 29 -12.30 3.73 -15.34
C VAL A 29 -12.42 2.87 -16.59
N MET A 30 -11.52 1.91 -16.79
CA MET A 30 -11.52 1.00 -17.92
C MET A 30 -12.44 -0.22 -17.75
N ALA A 31 -13.18 -0.32 -16.65
CA ALA A 31 -14.07 -1.46 -16.40
C ALA A 31 -15.25 -1.50 -17.40
N ILE A 32 -15.47 -2.66 -18.00
CA ILE A 32 -16.53 -2.93 -18.99
C ILE A 32 -17.51 -3.95 -18.36
N PRO A 33 -18.84 -3.78 -18.50
CA PRO A 33 -19.57 -2.81 -19.34
C PRO A 33 -19.79 -1.42 -18.72
N LYS A 34 -19.45 -1.22 -17.43
CA LYS A 34 -19.66 0.04 -16.72
C LYS A 34 -18.46 0.37 -15.82
N LEU A 35 -18.03 1.63 -15.87
CA LEU A 35 -17.04 2.20 -14.95
C LEU A 35 -17.46 1.96 -13.48
N ILE A 36 -16.47 1.55 -12.67
CA ILE A 36 -16.62 1.42 -11.23
C ILE A 36 -16.49 2.81 -10.59
N THR A 37 -17.63 3.45 -10.33
CA THR A 37 -17.71 4.75 -9.64
C THR A 37 -18.04 4.63 -8.16
N ASP A 38 -18.74 3.56 -7.77
CA ASP A 38 -19.24 3.38 -6.41
C ASP A 38 -18.11 3.17 -5.40
N GLU A 39 -18.07 4.03 -4.36
CA GLU A 39 -17.03 4.04 -3.33
C GLU A 39 -16.94 2.70 -2.58
N ARG A 40 -18.10 2.07 -2.30
CA ARG A 40 -18.13 0.78 -1.61
C ARG A 40 -17.59 -0.35 -2.50
N THR A 41 -17.87 -0.30 -3.79
CA THR A 41 -17.34 -1.25 -4.77
C THR A 41 -15.83 -1.11 -4.90
N LYS A 42 -15.31 0.12 -5.02
CA LYS A 42 -13.86 0.39 -5.02
C LYS A 42 -13.18 -0.08 -3.74
N TYR A 43 -13.80 0.17 -2.59
CA TYR A 43 -13.33 -0.29 -1.29
C TYR A 43 -13.22 -1.82 -1.26
N ASN A 44 -14.25 -2.55 -1.70
CA ASN A 44 -14.23 -4.01 -1.72
C ASN A 44 -13.12 -4.56 -2.63
N TYR A 45 -12.93 -3.99 -3.82
CA TYR A 45 -11.82 -4.36 -4.70
C TYR A 45 -10.47 -4.07 -4.05
N CYS A 46 -10.31 -2.92 -3.40
CA CYS A 46 -9.07 -2.60 -2.73
C CYS A 46 -8.76 -3.65 -1.65
N VAL A 47 -9.69 -3.91 -0.73
CA VAL A 47 -9.51 -4.87 0.37
C VAL A 47 -9.20 -6.28 -0.15
N ALA A 48 -9.84 -6.72 -1.23
CA ALA A 48 -9.62 -8.05 -1.81
C ALA A 48 -8.22 -8.26 -2.40
N TYR A 49 -7.55 -7.17 -2.81
CA TYR A 49 -6.25 -7.23 -3.48
C TYR A 49 -5.09 -6.67 -2.64
N LEU A 50 -5.35 -6.17 -1.43
CA LEU A 50 -4.29 -5.79 -0.48
C LEU A 50 -3.46 -7.02 -0.08
N SER A 51 -2.16 -6.81 0.12
CA SER A 51 -1.32 -7.83 0.73
C SER A 51 -1.68 -8.03 2.21
N PRO A 52 -1.43 -9.21 2.80
CA PRO A 52 -1.69 -9.46 4.21
C PRO A 52 -1.05 -8.42 5.14
N ASP A 53 0.20 -8.03 4.88
CA ASP A 53 0.92 -7.03 5.68
C ASP A 53 0.24 -5.66 5.62
N ALA A 54 -0.18 -5.22 4.43
CA ALA A 54 -0.90 -3.97 4.27
C ALA A 54 -2.27 -4.01 4.95
N ALA A 55 -3.01 -5.11 4.81
CA ALA A 55 -4.30 -5.30 5.47
C ALA A 55 -4.18 -5.27 7.00
N ILE A 56 -3.10 -5.83 7.57
CA ILE A 56 -2.80 -5.74 9.01
C ILE A 56 -2.52 -4.29 9.41
N ALA A 57 -1.73 -3.55 8.60
CA ALA A 57 -1.38 -2.16 8.88
C ALA A 57 -2.60 -1.21 8.93
N VAL A 58 -3.63 -1.48 8.14
CA VAL A 58 -4.89 -0.70 8.11
C VAL A 58 -6.09 -1.47 8.66
N ARG A 59 -5.86 -2.45 9.54
CA ARG A 59 -6.90 -3.34 10.08
C ARG A 59 -8.08 -2.58 10.69
N ASP A 60 -7.82 -1.51 11.42
CA ASP A 60 -8.83 -0.65 12.04
C ASP A 60 -9.76 -0.01 10.99
N VAL A 61 -9.20 0.40 9.85
CA VAL A 61 -9.95 0.97 8.71
C VAL A 61 -10.80 -0.10 8.04
N ILE A 62 -10.32 -1.34 7.98
CA ILE A 62 -11.04 -2.46 7.36
C ILE A 62 -12.19 -2.97 8.26
N ILE A 63 -11.94 -3.11 9.57
CA ILE A 63 -12.91 -3.65 10.53
C ILE A 63 -13.97 -2.60 10.89
N SER A 64 -13.59 -1.33 10.97
CA SER A 64 -14.49 -0.22 11.27
C SER A 64 -14.45 0.81 10.14
N PRO A 65 -14.98 0.47 8.94
CA PRO A 65 -15.01 1.41 7.84
C PRO A 65 -15.90 2.59 8.23
N GLY A 66 -15.32 3.79 8.26
CA GLY A 66 -16.09 5.02 8.46
C GLY A 66 -17.15 5.15 7.36
N SER A 67 -18.33 5.68 7.68
CA SER A 67 -19.45 5.72 6.74
C SER A 67 -19.26 6.70 5.57
N THR A 68 -18.38 7.68 5.69
CA THR A 68 -18.19 8.71 4.67
C THR A 68 -16.94 8.39 3.85
N ASN A 69 -17.12 8.01 2.59
CA ASN A 69 -16.07 7.72 1.59
C ASN A 69 -15.05 6.64 2.04
N PRO A 70 -15.49 5.37 2.15
CA PRO A 70 -14.65 4.29 2.66
C PRO A 70 -13.41 4.02 1.81
N TYR A 71 -13.48 4.21 0.48
CA TYR A 71 -12.34 4.01 -0.39
C TYR A 71 -11.30 5.12 -0.25
N SER A 72 -11.71 6.40 -0.23
CA SER A 72 -10.77 7.52 -0.04
C SER A 72 -9.99 7.38 1.27
N LYS A 73 -10.68 7.06 2.37
CA LYS A 73 -10.04 6.88 3.67
C LYS A 73 -9.06 5.69 3.68
N LEU A 74 -9.46 4.56 3.07
CA LEU A 74 -8.58 3.40 2.96
C LEU A 74 -7.33 3.72 2.15
N LYS A 75 -7.46 4.43 1.03
CA LYS A 75 -6.34 4.85 0.19
C LYS A 75 -5.34 5.70 0.97
N GLU A 76 -5.80 6.72 1.67
CA GLU A 76 -4.96 7.60 2.47
C GLU A 76 -4.19 6.82 3.55
N GLU A 77 -4.88 5.99 4.32
CA GLU A 77 -4.28 5.23 5.43
C GLU A 77 -3.30 4.16 4.94
N VAL A 78 -3.60 3.48 3.83
CA VAL A 78 -2.67 2.50 3.24
C VAL A 78 -1.40 3.20 2.77
N ILE A 79 -1.52 4.33 2.07
CA ILE A 79 -0.36 5.09 1.58
C ILE A 79 0.47 5.62 2.76
N ALA A 80 -0.17 6.20 3.77
CA ALA A 80 0.52 6.74 4.95
C ALA A 80 1.27 5.64 5.71
N ARG A 81 0.57 4.60 6.15
CA ARG A 81 1.14 3.58 7.05
C ARG A 81 2.12 2.64 6.34
N CYS A 82 1.82 2.23 5.10
CA CYS A 82 2.75 1.39 4.34
C CYS A 82 3.95 2.19 3.81
N GLY A 83 3.75 3.47 3.43
CA GLY A 83 4.82 4.36 3.00
C GLY A 83 5.81 4.68 4.11
N GLU A 84 5.34 4.96 5.33
CA GLU A 84 6.20 5.18 6.49
C GLU A 84 7.03 3.94 6.84
N SER A 85 6.43 2.75 6.84
CA SER A 85 7.14 1.49 7.10
C SER A 85 8.29 1.28 6.11
N LYS A 86 8.06 1.54 4.81
CA LYS A 86 9.09 1.45 3.77
C LYS A 86 10.21 2.47 3.97
N SER A 87 9.87 3.72 4.27
CA SER A 87 10.87 4.76 4.52
C SER A 87 11.76 4.40 5.72
N GLN A 88 11.16 3.84 6.78
CA GLN A 88 11.89 3.36 7.95
C GLN A 88 12.78 2.14 7.63
N GLU A 89 12.28 1.19 6.82
CA GLU A 89 13.05 0.02 6.39
C GLU A 89 14.27 0.42 5.55
N ILE A 90 14.10 1.32 4.58
CA ILE A 90 15.20 1.85 3.77
C ILE A 90 16.22 2.57 4.65
N ARG A 91 15.78 3.41 5.60
CA ARG A 91 16.68 4.09 6.54
C ARG A 91 17.45 3.10 7.41
N ARG A 92 16.81 2.02 7.88
CA ARG A 92 17.47 0.96 8.66
C ARG A 92 18.48 0.18 7.84
N LEU A 93 18.18 -0.15 6.60
CA LEU A 93 19.11 -0.83 5.68
C LEU A 93 20.33 0.06 5.40
N LEU A 94 20.13 1.34 5.07
CA LEU A 94 21.22 2.30 4.84
C LEU A 94 22.08 2.50 6.11
N ALA A 95 21.48 2.51 7.29
CA ALA A 95 22.19 2.60 8.56
C ALA A 95 22.95 1.31 8.91
N GLY A 96 22.38 0.14 8.60
CA GLY A 96 23.01 -1.17 8.77
C GLY A 96 24.16 -1.41 7.80
N GLU A 97 24.04 -0.96 6.55
CA GLU A 97 25.10 -1.02 5.54
C GLU A 97 26.30 -0.13 5.93
N GLN A 98 26.05 1.02 6.56
CA GLN A 98 27.11 1.85 7.18
C GLN A 98 27.82 1.21 8.38
N LEU A 99 27.23 0.20 9.02
CA LEU A 99 27.86 -0.56 10.10
C LEU A 99 28.66 -1.77 9.58
N GLY A 100 28.41 -2.23 8.35
CA GLY A 100 29.13 -3.35 7.72
C GLY A 100 30.54 -2.99 7.23
N ASP A 101 30.77 -1.74 6.85
CA ASP A 101 32.07 -1.25 6.33
C ASP A 101 32.93 -0.53 7.37
N ARG A 102 32.42 -0.32 8.59
CA ARG A 102 33.19 0.32 9.65
C ARG A 102 34.05 -0.69 10.40
N LYS A 103 35.37 -0.52 10.30
CA LYS A 103 36.33 -1.25 11.14
C LYS A 103 35.93 -1.10 12.61
N PRO A 104 36.01 -2.18 13.42
CA PRO A 104 35.68 -2.15 14.86
C PRO A 104 36.38 -1.02 15.65
N SER A 105 37.53 -0.54 15.16
CA SER A 105 38.30 0.57 15.72
C SER A 105 37.61 1.94 15.67
N GLU A 106 36.57 2.14 14.85
CA GLU A 106 35.84 3.42 14.76
C GLU A 106 34.53 3.45 15.56
N LEU A 107 33.98 2.29 15.92
CA LEU A 107 32.76 2.19 16.74
C LEU A 107 32.99 2.71 18.16
N PHE A 108 34.23 2.68 18.66
CA PHE A 108 34.56 3.11 20.01
C PHE A 108 34.53 4.63 20.21
N ARG A 109 34.42 5.42 19.13
CA ARG A 109 34.46 6.90 19.20
C ARG A 109 33.08 7.57 19.22
N VAL A 110 32.00 6.80 19.04
CA VAL A 110 30.61 7.31 19.03
C VAL A 110 29.89 7.03 20.35
N MET A 111 30.51 6.25 21.25
CA MET A 111 29.96 5.91 22.57
C MET A 111 30.76 6.49 23.76
N GLN A 112 31.43 7.64 23.58
CA GLN A 112 31.92 8.46 24.71
C GLN A 112 31.06 9.71 24.88
#